data_AF-A0A969SHF5-F1
#
_entry.id   AF-A0A969SHF5-F1
#
_cell.length_a   1.000
_cell.length_b   1.000
_cell.length_c   1.000
_cell.angle_alpha   90.00
_cell.angle_beta   90.00
_cell.angle_gamma   90.00
#
_symmetry.space_group_name_H-M   'P 1'
#
loop_
_entity.id
_entity.type
_entity.pdbx_description
1 polymer ?
#
loop_
_entity_poly.entity_id
_entity_poly.type
_entity_poly.pdbx_seq_one_letter_code
_entity_poly.pdbx_strand_id
1 'polypeptide(L)' 'MGDNKQIDEVTGVATTGHVWDGDIRELDKPLPKWWLYVLYASIAFSVLW' A
#
# COMPACT_ATOMS: atom_id res chain seq x y z
N MET A 1 4.81 -12.78 -20.97
CA MET A 1 4.56 -11.36 -21.28
C MET A 1 5.32 -10.55 -20.25
N GLY A 2 6.22 -9.65 -20.66
CA GLY A 2 6.83 -8.71 -19.71
C GLY A 2 5.76 -7.73 -19.28
N ASP A 3 5.37 -7.77 -18.01
CA ASP A 3 4.39 -6.83 -17.46
C ASP A 3 5.03 -5.45 -17.41
N ASN A 4 4.64 -4.56 -18.32
CA ASN A 4 5.03 -3.17 -18.31
C ASN A 4 4.38 -2.50 -17.09
N LYS A 5 5.05 -2.57 -15.94
CA LYS A 5 4.57 -1.98 -14.68
C LYS A 5 4.38 -0.48 -14.90
N GLN A 6 3.15 0.01 -14.80
CA GLN A 6 2.83 1.43 -15.00
C GLN A 6 3.38 2.22 -13.81
N ILE A 7 4.47 2.95 -14.05
CA ILE A 7 5.12 3.82 -13.06
C ILE A 7 4.39 5.16 -13.05
N ASP A 8 3.97 5.61 -11.87
CA ASP A 8 3.44 6.94 -11.66
C ASP A 8 4.56 7.99 -11.78
N GLU A 9 4.34 9.03 -12.58
CA GLU A 9 5.37 10.03 -12.91
C GLU A 9 5.74 10.90 -11.69
N VAL A 10 4.77 11.19 -10.82
CA VAL A 10 4.95 12.09 -9.67
C VAL A 10 5.67 11.37 -8.53
N THR A 11 5.28 10.14 -8.23
CA THR A 11 5.80 9.39 -7.08
C THR A 11 6.92 8.43 -7.45
N GLY A 12 7.11 8.11 -8.74
CA GLY A 12 8.07 7.12 -9.22
C GLY A 12 7.74 5.69 -8.78
N VAL A 13 6.54 5.47 -8.23
CA VAL A 13 6.11 4.17 -7.71
C VAL A 13 5.18 3.51 -8.71
N ALA A 14 5.27 2.20 -8.79
CA ALA A 14 4.38 1.42 -9.61
C ALA A 14 2.93 1.45 -9.11
N THR A 15 1.99 1.35 -10.04
CA THR A 15 0.57 1.20 -9.72
C THR A 15 0.12 -0.26 -9.82
N THR A 16 -1.00 -0.60 -9.17
CA THR A 16 -1.60 -1.95 -9.15
C THR A 16 -2.23 -2.38 -10.49
N GLY A 17 -2.15 -1.55 -11.52
CA GLY A 17 -2.61 -1.84 -12.88
C GLY A 17 -4.10 -1.61 -13.15
N HIS A 18 -4.90 -1.35 -12.12
CA HIS A 18 -6.31 -1.00 -12.25
C HIS A 18 -6.51 0.52 -12.24
N VAL A 19 -7.45 1.00 -13.05
CA VAL A 19 -7.87 2.41 -13.11
C VAL A 19 -9.31 2.51 -12.62
N TRP A 20 -9.54 3.42 -11.70
CA TRP A 20 -10.84 3.78 -11.14
C TRP A 20 -11.22 5.16 -11.64
N ASP A 21 -12.50 5.37 -11.98
CA ASP A 21 -13.04 6.68 -12.40
C ASP A 21 -12.25 7.42 -13.50
N GLY A 22 -11.57 6.66 -14.37
CA GLY A 22 -10.80 7.20 -15.50
C GLY A 22 -9.42 7.79 -15.16
N ASP A 23 -9.22 8.28 -13.94
CA ASP A 23 -7.98 8.96 -13.51
C ASP A 23 -7.38 8.44 -12.19
N ILE A 24 -8.15 7.80 -11.32
CA ILE A 24 -7.69 7.31 -10.02
C ILE A 24 -6.95 5.98 -10.19
N ARG A 25 -5.76 5.87 -9.58
CA ARG A 25 -4.92 4.66 -9.60
C ARG A 25 -4.31 4.42 -8.22
N GLU A 26 -4.11 3.16 -7.89
CA GLU A 26 -3.55 2.75 -6.60
C GLU A 26 -2.03 2.57 -6.68
N LEU A 27 -1.32 3.14 -5.71
CA LEU A 27 0.13 3.02 -5.58
C LEU A 27 0.50 1.75 -4.80
N ASP A 28 1.44 0.98 -5.34
CA ASP A 28 1.98 -0.24 -4.74
C ASP A 28 3.11 0.11 -3.75
N LYS A 29 2.74 0.70 -2.60
CA LYS A 29 3.65 1.01 -1.50
C LYS A 29 3.47 0.02 -0.34
N PRO A 30 4.56 -0.41 0.32
CA PRO A 30 4.44 -1.18 1.55
C PRO A 30 3.82 -0.32 2.66
N LEU A 31 3.12 -0.97 3.60
CA LEU A 31 2.55 -0.30 4.77
C LEU A 31 3.65 0.37 5.61
N PRO A 32 3.38 1.54 6.22
CA PRO A 32 4.31 2.16 7.14
C PRO A 32 4.62 1.25 8.34
N LYS A 33 5.91 1.06 8.67
CA LYS A 33 6.33 0.17 9.77
C LYS A 33 5.73 0.56 11.13
N TRP A 34 5.60 1.87 11.40
CA TRP A 34 4.99 2.35 12.64
C TRP A 34 3.53 1.93 12.77
N TRP A 35 2.80 1.85 11.66
CA TRP A 35 1.41 1.42 11.65
C TRP A 35 1.29 -0.05 12.02
N LEU A 36 2.19 -0.90 11.51
CA LEU A 36 2.28 -2.30 11.92
C LEU A 36 2.59 -2.45 13.42
N TYR A 37 3.50 -1.63 13.97
CA TYR A 37 3.77 -1.64 15.41
C TYR A 37 2.53 -1.29 16.24
N VAL A 38 1.77 -0.27 15.83
CA VAL A 38 0.52 0.11 16.50
C VAL A 38 -0.52 -1.00 16.40
N LEU A 39 -0.69 -1.63 15.22
CA LEU A 39 -1.59 -2.75 15.03
C LEU A 39 -1.22 -3.95 15.92
N TYR A 40 0.06 -4.32 15.98
CA TYR A 40 0.50 -5.43 16.83
C TYR A 40 0.43 -5.09 18.33
N ALA A 41 0.66 -3.83 18.71
CA ALA A 41 0.52 -3.39 20.09
C ALA A 41 -0.95 -3.46 20.57
N SER A 42 -1.92 -3.11 19.73
CA SER A 42 -3.34 -3.22 20.09
C SER A 42 -3.80 -4.67 20.20
N ILE A 43 -3.32 -5.55 19.33
CA ILE A 43 -3.54 -7.00 19.43
C ILE A 43 -2.95 -7.53 20.74
N ALA A 44 -1.69 -7.19 21.05
CA ALA A 44 -1.03 -7.62 22.28
C ALA A 44 -1.77 -7.10 23.52
N PHE A 45 -2.23 -5.84 23.51
CA PHE A 45 -3.02 -5.26 24.59
C PHE A 45 -4.31 -6.05 24.82
N SER A 46 -5.09 -6.33 23.77
CA SER A 46 -6.33 -7.10 23.87
C SER A 46 -6.16 -8.56 24.31
N VAL A 47 -4.97 -9.14 24.12
CA VAL A 47 -4.68 -10.52 24.55
C VAL A 47 -4.18 -10.56 25.99
N LEU A 48 -3.45 -9.52 26.42
CA LEU A 48 -2.86 -9.45 27.75
C LEU A 48 -3.81 -8.84 28.80
N TRP A 49 -4.80 -8.07 28.36
CA TRP A 49 -5.76 -7.36 29.21
C TRP A 49 -7.19 -7.65 28.76
#